data_AF-A0A9P7CXJ0-F1
#
_entry.id   AF-A0A9P7CXJ0-F1
#
_cell.length_a   1.000
_cell.length_b   1.000
_cell.length_c   1.000
_cell.angle_alpha   90.00
_cell.angle_beta   90.00
_cell.angle_gamma   90.00
#
_symmetry.space_group_name_H-M   'P 1'
#
loop_
_entity.id
_entity.type
_entity.pdbx_description
1 polymer ?
#
loop_
_entity_poly.entity_id
_entity_poly.type
_entity_poly.pdbx_seq_one_letter_code
_entity_poly.pdbx_strand_id
1 'polypeptide(L)'
;MAALHSLRLIYQLPMFSHSNPASDVPTILQDINIPSVISAEQKDRLLKLPPHYTYFTPLLSLPVSVLVDSTPTLPDFYPALTELDIHKFFSSIECDTSNFASSFFQHSIPPLCLLSQLLDTFKQAVHDGAKSMCDPHFPSNFPCWVITYWYDVGHAVASKQAWSLAHNWLAHHGLHSPDIKLAAAIDEISCTLQTLGWDTAL
;
A
#
# COMPACT_ATOMS: atom_id res chain seq x y z
N MET A 1 -20.24 18.21 -15.01
CA MET A 1 -20.21 16.83 -14.49
C MET A 1 -19.88 15.82 -15.61
N ALA A 2 -18.63 15.76 -16.07
CA ALA A 2 -18.20 14.81 -17.12
C ALA A 2 -16.73 14.35 -17.02
N ALA A 3 -15.98 14.73 -15.97
CA ALA A 3 -14.54 14.42 -15.87
C ALA A 3 -14.21 13.17 -15.02
N LEU A 4 -15.20 12.56 -14.35
CA LEU A 4 -15.00 11.39 -13.47
C LEU A 4 -15.20 10.04 -14.17
N HIS A 5 -15.51 10.01 -15.46
CA HIS A 5 -15.83 8.78 -16.19
C HIS A 5 -14.63 8.16 -16.94
N SER A 6 -13.47 8.82 -16.96
CA SER A 6 -12.34 8.42 -17.83
C SER A 6 -11.22 7.64 -17.12
N LEU A 7 -11.26 7.46 -15.80
CA LEU A 7 -10.23 6.71 -15.06
C LEU A 7 -10.63 5.25 -14.74
N ARG A 8 -11.82 4.81 -15.16
CA ARG A 8 -12.38 3.48 -14.82
C ARG A 8 -12.14 2.39 -15.87
N LEU A 9 -11.33 2.65 -16.90
CA LEU A 9 -11.27 1.80 -18.10
C LEU A 9 -9.96 1.02 -18.32
N ILE A 10 -9.02 0.99 -17.37
CA ILE A 10 -7.70 0.36 -17.60
C ILE A 10 -7.55 -1.05 -16.97
N TYR A 11 -8.48 -1.53 -16.14
CA TYR A 11 -8.29 -2.83 -15.43
C TYR A 11 -9.48 -3.79 -15.52
N GLN A 12 -9.91 -4.17 -16.73
CA GLN A 12 -10.77 -5.34 -16.90
C GLN A 12 -10.28 -6.21 -18.07
N LEU A 13 -9.71 -7.38 -17.73
CA LEU A 13 -9.58 -8.52 -18.63
C LEU A 13 -10.38 -9.72 -18.08
N PRO A 14 -10.96 -10.56 -18.96
CA PRO A 14 -11.98 -11.53 -18.61
C PRO A 14 -11.43 -12.85 -18.04
N MET A 15 -12.15 -13.41 -17.05
CA MET A 15 -11.96 -14.79 -16.58
C MET A 15 -12.43 -15.79 -17.64
N PHE A 16 -11.56 -16.74 -18.00
CA PHE A 16 -11.96 -17.96 -18.69
C PHE A 16 -12.37 -19.03 -17.68
N SER A 17 -13.63 -19.47 -17.77
CA SER A 17 -14.12 -20.69 -17.12
C SER A 17 -13.90 -21.88 -18.04
N HIS A 18 -13.18 -22.89 -17.55
CA HIS A 18 -13.21 -24.23 -18.14
C HIS A 18 -13.57 -25.26 -17.07
N SER A 19 -14.80 -25.76 -17.22
CA SER A 19 -15.35 -26.93 -16.55
C SER A 19 -14.64 -28.18 -17.07
N ASN A 20 -14.29 -29.11 -16.19
CA ASN A 20 -13.90 -30.47 -16.58
C ASN A 20 -14.74 -31.49 -15.79
N PRO A 21 -15.24 -32.57 -16.42
CA PRO A 21 -16.17 -33.50 -15.81
C PRO A 21 -15.47 -34.62 -15.04
N ALA A 22 -16.27 -35.25 -14.18
CA ALA A 22 -15.94 -36.30 -13.22
C ALA A 22 -15.22 -37.54 -13.81
N SER A 23 -14.40 -38.16 -12.98
CA SER A 23 -14.06 -39.59 -13.09
C SER A 23 -13.82 -40.15 -11.68
N ASP A 24 -14.53 -41.23 -11.37
CA ASP A 24 -14.54 -41.93 -10.08
C ASP A 24 -13.42 -42.99 -9.92
N VAL A 25 -13.18 -43.36 -8.64
CA VAL A 25 -12.66 -44.64 -8.08
C VAL A 25 -11.12 -44.82 -7.93
N PRO A 26 -10.56 -45.54 -6.91
CA PRO A 26 -10.90 -45.72 -5.48
C PRO A 26 -9.73 -45.41 -4.48
N THR A 27 -10.10 -45.37 -3.21
CA THR A 27 -9.32 -45.27 -1.95
C THR A 27 -8.08 -46.15 -1.83
N ILE A 28 -6.92 -45.54 -1.50
CA ILE A 28 -5.82 -46.17 -0.75
C ILE A 28 -5.36 -45.19 0.34
N LEU A 29 -5.36 -45.69 1.59
CA LEU A 29 -4.87 -45.04 2.80
C LEU A 29 -3.37 -44.73 2.70
N GLN A 30 -3.00 -43.44 2.71
CA GLN A 30 -1.69 -42.96 3.17
C GLN A 30 -1.87 -41.63 3.89
N ASP A 31 -1.20 -41.49 5.04
CA ASP A 31 -1.01 -40.25 5.81
C ASP A 31 -0.36 -39.17 4.94
N ILE A 32 -1.17 -38.45 4.17
CA ILE A 32 -0.73 -37.27 3.45
C ILE A 32 -1.00 -36.10 4.38
N ASN A 33 0.09 -35.58 4.94
CA ASN A 33 0.17 -34.25 5.54
C ASN A 33 -0.32 -33.24 4.49
N ILE A 34 -1.61 -32.91 4.54
CA ILE A 34 -2.26 -32.02 3.58
C ILE A 34 -1.57 -30.66 3.72
N PRO A 35 -0.96 -30.10 2.65
CA PRO A 35 -0.45 -28.75 2.69
C PRO A 35 -1.62 -27.84 3.06
N SER A 36 -1.52 -27.15 4.18
CA SER A 36 -2.55 -26.23 4.63
C SER A 36 -2.69 -25.15 3.57
N VAL A 37 -3.68 -25.29 2.69
CA VAL A 37 -4.11 -24.23 1.80
C VAL A 37 -4.45 -23.06 2.71
N ILE A 38 -3.60 -22.02 2.69
CA ILE A 38 -3.82 -20.81 3.47
C ILE A 38 -5.16 -20.26 3.00
N SER A 39 -6.17 -20.35 3.86
CA SER A 39 -7.49 -19.85 3.55
C SER A 39 -7.42 -18.33 3.38
N ALA A 40 -8.36 -17.75 2.63
CA ALA A 40 -8.49 -16.29 2.55
C ALA A 40 -8.56 -15.64 3.94
N GLU A 41 -9.19 -16.32 4.90
CA GLU A 41 -9.28 -15.87 6.29
C GLU A 41 -7.92 -15.80 7.00
N GLN A 42 -7.02 -16.75 6.73
CA GLN A 42 -5.69 -16.75 7.32
C GLN A 42 -4.80 -15.67 6.72
N LYS A 43 -4.92 -15.41 5.40
CA LYS A 43 -4.32 -14.24 4.76
C LYS A 43 -4.81 -12.95 5.40
N ASP A 44 -6.11 -12.79 5.56
CA ASP A 44 -6.71 -11.60 6.14
C ASP A 44 -6.26 -11.38 7.59
N ARG A 45 -6.07 -12.46 8.36
CA ARG A 45 -5.56 -12.36 9.74
C ARG A 45 -4.10 -11.90 9.81
N LEU A 46 -3.24 -12.36 8.89
CA LEU A 46 -1.81 -12.05 8.91
C LEU A 46 -1.48 -10.67 8.32
N LEU A 47 -2.28 -10.21 7.35
CA LEU A 47 -2.07 -8.94 6.66
C LEU A 47 -2.83 -7.76 7.29
N LYS A 48 -3.80 -8.03 8.15
CA LYS A 48 -4.57 -6.98 8.83
C LYS A 48 -3.80 -6.44 10.04
N LEU A 49 -3.75 -5.11 10.13
CA LEU A 49 -3.19 -4.41 11.28
C LEU A 49 -3.88 -4.87 12.59
N PRO A 50 -3.13 -5.43 13.55
CA PRO A 50 -3.69 -5.83 14.84
C PRO A 50 -4.25 -4.64 15.64
N PRO A 51 -5.30 -4.82 16.46
CA PRO A 51 -5.94 -3.73 17.21
C PRO A 51 -5.01 -2.97 18.16
N HIS A 52 -3.98 -3.62 18.70
CA HIS A 52 -3.01 -2.97 19.57
C HIS A 52 -2.03 -2.04 18.82
N TYR A 53 -2.05 -2.07 17.49
CA TYR A 53 -1.24 -1.22 16.61
C TYR A 53 -2.06 -0.12 15.92
N THR A 54 -3.28 0.17 16.39
CA THR A 54 -4.12 1.25 15.81
C THR A 54 -3.54 2.65 15.98
N TYR A 55 -2.52 2.83 16.83
CA TYR A 55 -1.80 4.10 16.92
C TYR A 55 -0.95 4.42 15.68
N PHE A 56 -0.68 3.41 14.82
CA PHE A 56 -0.08 3.63 13.51
C PHE A 56 -1.08 4.17 12.48
N THR A 57 -2.39 3.95 12.70
CA THR A 57 -3.43 4.53 11.84
C THR A 57 -3.86 5.89 12.37
N PRO A 58 -3.90 6.93 11.53
CA PRO A 58 -4.50 8.19 11.93
C PRO A 58 -5.96 8.01 12.33
N LEU A 59 -6.41 8.73 13.37
CA LEU A 59 -7.83 8.72 13.75
C LEU A 59 -8.67 9.21 12.57
N LEU A 60 -9.71 8.45 12.20
CA LEU A 60 -10.60 8.80 11.08
C LEU A 60 -11.34 10.12 11.27
N SER A 61 -11.43 10.60 12.52
CA SER A 61 -12.03 11.88 12.87
C SER A 61 -11.04 13.06 12.78
N LEU A 62 -9.74 12.81 12.55
CA LEU A 62 -8.77 13.88 12.39
C LEU A 62 -8.97 14.55 11.02
N PRO A 63 -9.03 15.89 10.98
CA PRO A 63 -8.94 16.61 9.71
C PRO A 63 -7.65 16.22 8.99
N VAL A 64 -7.72 16.09 7.66
CA VAL A 64 -6.55 15.69 6.87
C VAL A 64 -5.39 16.68 7.01
N SER A 65 -5.70 17.96 7.19
CA SER A 65 -4.70 18.99 7.50
C SER A 65 -3.89 18.67 8.75
N VAL A 66 -4.57 18.25 9.82
CA VAL A 66 -3.90 17.84 11.07
C VAL A 66 -3.07 16.59 10.84
N LEU A 67 -3.52 15.65 9.99
CA LEU A 67 -2.70 14.47 9.66
C LEU A 67 -1.43 14.82 8.91
N VAL A 68 -1.52 15.75 7.96
CA VAL A 68 -0.40 16.26 7.19
C VAL A 68 0.60 17.00 8.08
N ASP A 69 0.12 17.80 9.03
CA ASP A 69 0.95 18.61 9.94
C ASP A 69 1.52 17.80 11.12
N SER A 70 0.79 16.77 11.57
CA SER A 70 1.16 15.96 12.74
C SER A 70 2.04 14.76 12.40
N THR A 71 2.14 14.38 11.12
CA THR A 71 3.11 13.36 10.72
C THR A 71 4.51 13.95 10.78
N PRO A 72 5.40 13.51 11.72
CA PRO A 72 6.83 13.73 11.52
C PRO A 72 7.16 13.20 10.12
N THR A 73 7.93 13.98 9.37
CA THR A 73 8.40 13.75 7.99
C THR A 73 8.04 12.35 7.48
N LEU A 74 7.05 12.27 6.59
CA LEU A 74 6.69 11.00 5.95
C LEU A 74 7.97 10.31 5.47
N PRO A 75 8.12 8.98 5.67
CA PRO A 75 9.36 8.31 5.32
C PRO A 75 9.71 8.52 3.85
N ASP A 76 10.97 8.85 3.58
CA ASP A 76 11.45 9.01 2.21
C ASP A 76 11.37 7.69 1.44
N PHE A 77 11.01 7.77 0.16
CA PHE A 77 11.09 6.63 -0.75
C PHE A 77 12.55 6.27 -1.04
N TYR A 78 12.88 4.98 -1.05
CA TYR A 78 14.22 4.49 -1.37
C TYR A 78 14.23 3.72 -2.71
N PRO A 79 14.67 4.32 -3.83
CA PRO A 79 14.60 3.70 -5.16
C PRO A 79 15.48 2.45 -5.34
N ALA A 80 16.53 2.29 -4.52
CA ALA A 80 17.47 1.17 -4.65
C ALA A 80 16.85 -0.20 -4.29
N LEU A 81 15.63 -0.21 -3.75
CA LEU A 81 14.90 -1.45 -3.42
C LEU A 81 14.37 -2.20 -4.66
N THR A 82 14.39 -1.59 -5.85
CA THR A 82 13.75 -2.16 -7.05
C THR A 82 14.51 -3.35 -7.68
N GLU A 83 15.78 -3.56 -7.32
CA GLU A 83 16.62 -4.64 -7.88
C GLU A 83 16.73 -5.87 -6.95
N LEU A 84 16.03 -5.88 -5.83
CA LEU A 84 16.14 -6.95 -4.86
C LEU A 84 15.30 -8.18 -5.20
N ASP A 85 15.82 -9.33 -4.82
CA ASP A 85 15.08 -10.60 -4.84
C ASP A 85 13.96 -10.56 -3.78
N ILE A 86 12.71 -10.56 -4.25
CA ILE A 86 11.49 -10.48 -3.43
C ILE A 86 11.48 -11.58 -2.36
N HIS A 87 12.02 -12.76 -2.65
CA HIS A 87 12.02 -13.88 -1.71
C HIS A 87 12.87 -13.59 -0.46
N LYS A 88 13.86 -12.70 -0.55
CA LYS A 88 14.69 -12.30 0.60
C LYS A 88 13.95 -11.41 1.59
N PHE A 89 12.78 -10.87 1.21
CA PHE A 89 11.95 -10.10 2.12
C PHE A 89 11.12 -10.98 3.05
N PHE A 90 11.12 -12.30 2.87
CA PHE A 90 10.38 -13.21 3.73
C PHE A 90 11.33 -14.02 4.59
N SER A 91 10.96 -14.19 5.85
CA SER A 91 11.77 -14.88 6.85
C SER A 91 10.95 -15.93 7.56
N SER A 92 11.54 -17.11 7.76
CA SER A 92 10.97 -18.18 8.58
C SER A 92 11.11 -17.92 10.08
N ILE A 93 11.81 -16.85 10.46
CA ILE A 93 12.01 -16.42 11.85
C ILE A 93 10.80 -15.59 12.29
N GLU A 94 10.40 -15.69 13.55
CA GLU A 94 9.30 -14.87 14.10
C GLU A 94 9.74 -13.42 14.33
N CYS A 95 8.80 -12.49 14.23
CA CYS A 95 9.05 -11.09 14.56
C CYS A 95 9.10 -10.91 16.08
N ASP A 96 10.12 -10.19 16.58
CA ASP A 96 10.12 -9.70 17.95
C ASP A 96 9.23 -8.46 18.06
N THR A 97 8.04 -8.62 18.65
CA THR A 97 7.07 -7.54 18.80
C THR A 97 7.37 -6.60 19.97
N SER A 98 8.34 -6.93 20.83
CA SER A 98 8.61 -6.18 22.07
C SER A 98 9.21 -4.79 21.84
N ASN A 99 10.06 -4.64 20.82
CA ASN A 99 10.73 -3.38 20.43
C ASN A 99 10.31 -2.86 19.04
N PHE A 100 9.23 -3.38 18.50
CA PHE A 100 8.80 -3.09 17.12
C PHE A 100 8.62 -1.59 16.85
N ALA A 101 7.97 -0.85 17.77
CA ALA A 101 7.60 0.55 17.51
C ALA A 101 8.80 1.50 17.35
N SER A 102 9.92 1.24 18.04
CA SER A 102 11.08 2.15 18.04
C SER A 102 11.92 1.99 16.77
N SER A 103 12.06 0.77 16.24
CA SER A 103 12.75 0.54 14.98
C SER A 103 11.86 0.87 13.78
N PHE A 104 10.57 0.57 13.85
CA PHE A 104 9.64 0.67 12.73
C PHE A 104 9.65 2.03 12.00
N PHE A 105 9.60 3.14 12.76
CA PHE A 105 9.59 4.48 12.18
C PHE A 105 10.93 4.95 11.62
N GLN A 106 12.01 4.20 11.84
CA GLN A 106 13.33 4.49 11.26
C GLN A 106 13.46 3.94 9.84
N HIS A 107 12.50 3.13 9.38
CA HIS A 107 12.53 2.53 8.06
C HIS A 107 11.84 3.41 7.02
N SER A 108 12.49 3.57 5.87
CA SER A 108 11.88 4.11 4.66
C SER A 108 10.75 3.21 4.17
N ILE A 109 9.72 3.81 3.57
CA ILE A 109 8.66 3.06 2.91
C ILE A 109 9.23 2.49 1.60
N PRO A 110 9.11 1.17 1.36
CA PRO A 110 9.54 0.59 0.09
C PRO A 110 8.73 1.14 -1.10
N PRO A 111 9.29 1.15 -2.32
CA PRO A 111 8.55 1.55 -3.52
C PRO A 111 7.24 0.77 -3.71
N LEU A 112 6.19 1.46 -4.17
CA LEU A 112 4.86 0.84 -4.37
C LEU A 112 4.89 -0.38 -5.30
N CYS A 113 5.77 -0.41 -6.31
CA CYS A 113 5.94 -1.56 -7.18
C CYS A 113 6.45 -2.80 -6.42
N LEU A 114 7.42 -2.62 -5.53
CA LEU A 114 7.95 -3.68 -4.67
C LEU A 114 6.87 -4.14 -3.67
N LEU A 115 6.14 -3.22 -3.05
CA LEU A 115 5.06 -3.57 -2.12
C LEU A 115 3.94 -4.36 -2.80
N SER A 116 3.58 -4.01 -4.05
CA SER A 116 2.64 -4.80 -4.85
C SER A 116 3.15 -6.23 -5.09
N GLN A 117 4.42 -6.38 -5.47
CA GLN A 117 5.04 -7.69 -5.68
C GLN A 117 5.11 -8.51 -4.38
N LEU A 118 5.42 -7.88 -3.25
CA LEU A 118 5.39 -8.53 -1.94
C LEU A 118 3.98 -9.05 -1.60
N LEU A 119 2.94 -8.25 -1.83
CA LEU A 119 1.55 -8.67 -1.63
C LEU A 119 1.13 -9.83 -2.55
N ASP A 120 1.60 -9.83 -3.80
CA ASP A 120 1.28 -10.88 -4.79
C ASP A 120 1.96 -12.21 -4.42
N THR A 121 3.22 -12.16 -4.01
CA THR A 121 4.02 -13.33 -3.60
C THR A 121 3.73 -13.83 -2.18
N PHE A 122 3.10 -13.00 -1.34
CA PHE A 122 2.86 -13.28 0.08
C PHE A 122 2.23 -14.65 0.34
N LYS A 123 1.21 -15.03 -0.45
CA LYS A 123 0.52 -16.32 -0.28
C LYS A 123 1.49 -17.50 -0.42
N GLN A 124 2.37 -17.44 -1.42
CA GLN A 124 3.36 -18.49 -1.66
C GLN A 124 4.41 -18.47 -0.54
N ALA A 125 4.90 -17.30 -0.16
CA ALA A 125 5.90 -17.19 0.90
C ALA A 125 5.42 -17.79 2.23
N VAL A 126 4.18 -17.52 2.64
CA VAL A 126 3.61 -18.11 3.87
C VAL A 126 3.45 -19.62 3.71
N HIS A 127 3.08 -20.11 2.54
CA HIS A 127 3.00 -21.55 2.27
C HIS A 127 4.38 -22.22 2.38
N ASP A 128 5.43 -21.50 1.99
CA ASP A 128 6.83 -21.93 2.09
C ASP A 128 7.41 -21.76 3.50
N GLY A 129 6.59 -21.34 4.48
CA GLY A 129 6.95 -21.25 5.89
C GLY A 129 7.41 -19.87 6.35
N ALA A 130 7.17 -18.81 5.58
CA ALA A 130 7.42 -17.44 6.03
C ALA A 130 6.52 -17.08 7.22
N LYS A 131 7.14 -16.58 8.29
CA LYS A 131 6.49 -16.13 9.52
C LYS A 131 6.56 -14.61 9.72
N SER A 132 7.52 -13.96 9.08
CA SER A 132 7.74 -12.52 9.16
C SER A 132 8.29 -11.98 7.84
N MET A 133 8.32 -10.65 7.73
CA MET A 133 9.03 -9.93 6.68
C MET A 133 10.39 -9.48 7.20
N CYS A 134 11.39 -9.40 6.35
CA CYS A 134 12.70 -8.81 6.63
C CYS A 134 12.97 -7.76 5.55
N ASP A 135 13.52 -6.60 5.91
CA ASP A 135 14.10 -5.71 4.90
C ASP A 135 15.58 -6.08 4.74
N PRO A 136 16.06 -6.50 3.57
CA PRO A 136 17.47 -6.85 3.37
C PRO A 136 18.47 -5.75 3.77
N HIS A 137 18.04 -4.49 3.85
CA HIS A 137 18.88 -3.37 4.27
C HIS A 137 18.95 -3.20 5.79
N PHE A 138 18.02 -3.80 6.54
CA PHE A 138 17.95 -3.65 7.98
C PHE A 138 17.79 -4.99 8.68
N PRO A 139 18.59 -5.28 9.72
CA PRO A 139 18.64 -6.61 10.35
C PRO A 139 17.41 -6.95 11.23
N SER A 140 16.24 -6.40 10.96
CA SER A 140 15.01 -6.55 11.76
C SER A 140 13.95 -7.34 10.99
N ASN A 141 13.30 -8.26 11.70
CA ASN A 141 12.08 -8.89 11.20
C ASN A 141 10.86 -8.04 11.61
N PHE A 142 9.87 -7.98 10.73
CA PHE A 142 8.62 -7.26 10.90
C PHE A 142 7.43 -8.21 10.78
N PRO A 143 6.30 -7.92 11.44
CA PRO A 143 5.08 -8.67 11.20
C PRO A 143 4.61 -8.50 9.75
N CYS A 144 3.98 -9.53 9.18
CA CYS A 144 3.53 -9.50 7.79
C CYS A 144 2.52 -8.39 7.46
N TRP A 145 1.72 -7.94 8.45
CA TRP A 145 0.77 -6.84 8.27
C TRP A 145 1.43 -5.52 7.86
N VAL A 146 2.73 -5.37 8.13
CA VAL A 146 3.50 -4.18 7.75
C VAL A 146 3.49 -3.96 6.24
N ILE A 147 3.42 -5.03 5.43
CA ILE A 147 3.35 -4.90 3.96
C ILE A 147 2.11 -4.09 3.57
N THR A 148 0.94 -4.42 4.14
CA THR A 148 -0.31 -3.71 3.90
C THR A 148 -0.23 -2.28 4.40
N TYR A 149 0.31 -2.08 5.60
CA TYR A 149 0.48 -0.74 6.16
C TYR A 149 1.36 0.15 5.26
N TRP A 150 2.53 -0.33 4.84
CA TRP A 150 3.42 0.41 3.95
C TRP A 150 2.78 0.64 2.58
N TYR A 151 2.01 -0.31 2.07
CA TYR A 151 1.28 -0.15 0.80
C TYR A 151 0.26 0.98 0.90
N ASP A 152 -0.55 0.99 1.95
CA ASP A 152 -1.58 2.03 2.17
C ASP A 152 -0.95 3.40 2.40
N VAL A 153 0.09 3.49 3.24
CA VAL A 153 0.81 4.74 3.49
C VAL A 153 1.52 5.21 2.21
N GLY A 154 2.14 4.31 1.45
CA GLY A 154 2.79 4.61 0.18
C GLY A 154 1.82 5.23 -0.84
N HIS A 155 0.58 4.73 -0.92
CA HIS A 155 -0.47 5.34 -1.75
C HIS A 155 -0.85 6.73 -1.27
N ALA A 156 -0.95 6.94 0.04
CA ALA A 156 -1.23 8.25 0.61
C ALA A 156 -0.09 9.25 0.29
N VAL A 157 1.18 8.85 0.43
CA VAL A 157 2.34 9.69 0.10
C VAL A 157 2.38 10.00 -1.40
N ALA A 158 2.21 9.00 -2.27
CA ALA A 158 2.22 9.19 -3.72
C ALA A 158 1.08 10.12 -4.16
N SER A 159 -0.10 9.96 -3.57
CA SER A 159 -1.23 10.84 -3.82
C SER A 159 -0.88 12.27 -3.37
N LYS A 160 -0.32 12.45 -2.16
CA LYS A 160 0.10 13.76 -1.63
C LYS A 160 1.08 14.45 -2.57
N GLN A 161 2.04 13.71 -3.12
CA GLN A 161 2.98 14.24 -4.09
C GLN A 161 2.29 14.68 -5.39
N ALA A 162 1.41 13.84 -5.95
CA ALA A 162 0.64 14.19 -7.15
C ALA A 162 -0.23 15.43 -6.94
N TRP A 163 -0.83 15.55 -5.76
CA TRP A 163 -1.57 16.74 -5.33
C TRP A 163 -0.69 17.99 -5.32
N SER A 164 0.44 17.95 -4.62
CA SER A 164 1.37 19.09 -4.55
C SER A 164 1.87 19.51 -5.93
N LEU A 165 2.12 18.54 -6.83
CA LEU A 165 2.48 18.83 -8.22
C LEU A 165 1.34 19.52 -8.98
N ALA A 166 0.10 19.06 -8.82
CA ALA A 166 -1.07 19.69 -9.45
C ALA A 166 -1.29 21.12 -8.91
N HIS A 167 -1.20 21.32 -7.59
CA HIS A 167 -1.32 22.63 -6.97
C HIS A 167 -0.21 23.59 -7.46
N ASN A 168 1.04 23.13 -7.48
CA ASN A 168 2.16 23.91 -8.02
C ASN A 168 1.96 24.25 -9.50
N TRP A 169 1.49 23.29 -10.31
CA TRP A 169 1.21 23.53 -11.73
C TRP A 169 0.14 24.63 -11.91
N LEU A 170 -0.96 24.55 -11.17
CA LEU A 170 -2.02 25.57 -11.18
C LEU A 170 -1.50 26.94 -10.73
N ALA A 171 -0.71 27.00 -9.68
CA ALA A 171 -0.11 28.25 -9.20
C ALA A 171 0.78 28.92 -10.27
N HIS A 172 1.56 28.14 -11.02
CA HIS A 172 2.43 28.68 -12.08
C HIS A 172 1.64 29.10 -13.34
N HIS A 173 0.57 28.38 -13.69
CA HIS A 173 -0.19 28.64 -14.93
C HIS A 173 -1.34 29.64 -14.75
N GLY A 174 -1.89 29.76 -13.55
CA GLY A 174 -2.95 30.71 -13.22
C GLY A 174 -2.48 32.17 -13.26
N LEU A 175 -1.21 32.44 -12.96
CA LEU A 175 -0.65 33.80 -12.91
C LEU A 175 -0.43 34.46 -14.28
N HIS A 176 -0.43 33.68 -15.37
CA HIS A 176 0.01 34.16 -16.69
C HIS A 176 -0.92 33.81 -17.86
N SER A 177 -2.06 33.16 -17.62
CA SER A 177 -2.98 32.79 -18.71
C SER A 177 -3.76 34.02 -19.21
N PRO A 178 -3.65 34.39 -20.51
CA PRO A 178 -4.52 35.40 -21.12
C PRO A 178 -5.94 34.88 -21.41
N ASP A 179 -6.18 33.57 -21.28
CA ASP A 179 -7.50 32.96 -21.47
C ASP A 179 -8.32 33.04 -20.17
N ILE A 180 -9.38 33.87 -20.21
CA ILE A 180 -10.32 34.11 -19.11
C ILE A 180 -11.04 32.82 -18.67
N LYS A 181 -11.38 31.93 -19.61
CA LYS A 181 -12.07 30.68 -19.28
C LYS A 181 -11.15 29.72 -18.55
N LEU A 182 -9.89 29.66 -18.98
CA LEU A 182 -8.87 28.86 -18.30
C LEU A 182 -8.58 29.42 -16.90
N ALA A 183 -8.48 30.75 -16.76
CA ALA A 183 -8.27 31.40 -15.46
C ALA A 183 -9.41 31.12 -14.47
N ALA A 184 -10.67 31.22 -14.91
CA ALA A 184 -11.83 30.90 -14.07
C ALA A 184 -11.87 29.42 -13.65
N ALA A 185 -11.53 28.50 -14.57
CA ALA A 185 -11.44 27.07 -14.24
C ALA A 185 -10.30 26.77 -13.26
N ILE A 186 -9.15 27.43 -13.40
CA ILE A 186 -8.04 27.31 -12.45
C ILE A 186 -8.47 27.79 -11.06
N ASP A 187 -9.15 28.93 -10.97
CA ASP A 187 -9.65 29.49 -9.70
C ASP A 187 -10.65 28.54 -9.00
N GLU A 188 -11.62 28.00 -9.74
CA GLU A 188 -12.58 27.01 -9.22
C GLU A 188 -11.88 25.73 -8.71
N ILE A 189 -10.92 25.22 -9.48
CA ILE A 189 -10.14 24.05 -9.10
C ILE A 189 -9.30 24.37 -7.85
N SER A 190 -8.61 25.52 -7.80
CA SER A 190 -7.82 25.94 -6.64
C SER A 190 -8.67 26.08 -5.37
N CYS A 191 -9.85 26.71 -5.44
CA CYS A 191 -10.77 26.76 -4.31
C CYS A 191 -11.21 25.36 -3.87
N THR A 192 -11.55 24.49 -4.82
CA THR A 192 -11.94 23.10 -4.51
C THR A 192 -10.79 22.33 -3.86
N LEU A 193 -9.57 22.49 -4.39
CA LEU A 193 -8.39 21.81 -3.86
C LEU A 193 -8.14 22.23 -2.40
N GLN A 194 -8.20 23.52 -2.10
CA GLN A 194 -8.04 24.03 -0.73
C GLN A 194 -9.03 23.40 0.27
N THR A 195 -10.26 23.08 -0.16
CA THR A 195 -11.25 22.44 0.73
C THR A 195 -10.96 20.99 1.08
N LEU A 196 -10.12 20.30 0.30
CA LEU A 196 -9.78 18.89 0.54
C LEU A 196 -8.68 18.72 1.60
N GLY A 197 -8.11 19.82 2.09
CA GLY A 197 -7.34 19.85 3.34
C GLY A 197 -5.89 19.34 3.24
N TRP A 198 -5.30 19.32 2.05
CA TRP A 198 -3.89 18.91 1.84
C TRP A 198 -2.93 20.11 1.72
N ASP A 199 -3.47 21.33 1.57
CA ASP A 199 -2.72 22.59 1.45
C ASP A 199 -2.45 23.25 2.81
N THR A 200 -1.94 22.50 3.80
CA THR A 200 -1.29 23.13 4.96
C THR A 200 0.21 23.21 4.72
N ALA A 201 0.74 24.43 4.86
CA ALA A 201 2.16 24.72 4.68
C ALA A 201 3.01 23.95 5.69
N LEU A 202 4.09 23.32 5.20
CA LEU A 202 5.21 22.81 6.01
C LEU A 202 5.92 23.94 6.75
#